data_AF-A0A8C3K9D6-F1
#
_entry.id   AF-A0A8C3K9D6-F1
#
_cell.length_a   1.000
_cell.length_b   1.000
_cell.length_c   1.000
_cell.angle_alpha   90.00
_cell.angle_beta   90.00
_cell.angle_gamma   90.00
#
_symmetry.space_group_name_H-M   'P 1'
#
loop_
_entity.id
_entity.type
_entity.pdbx_description
1 polymer ?
#
loop_
_entity_poly.entity_id
_entity_poly.type
_entity_poly.pdbx_seq_one_letter_code
_entity_poly.pdbx_strand_id
1 'polypeptide(L)'
;MDPSSGRPKAPSFLSDLGKATLRGIRKCPRCGTFNGTRGLVCKNKTCGAVFRRGARRRQPPQQPPTAVSPPPPAAVRILTGSRSHLYSVRRGEPGGHGRCFVELGVSDAPVPTAEGTLVTRLGSSRCYLPSCLKVATTTTEEDQCRHVKLALACQTEATPLALKSSVLEALPAPPETKETLWQLATQPTGPLVQRVTKTSLVVKCKTSPGHSLGYLHASFPGKGNASFSCSCRAPQKGGNQEEEEEEEEEEEEEEEELPSSPRCIHFFACLCAFASDDDLAQEFAEFLAGGEGGLPLPSLGLGRGGIFWGGG
;
A
#
# COMPACT_ATOMS: atom_id res chain seq x y z
N MET A 1 -51.93 20.60 38.15
CA MET A 1 -51.81 19.67 37.00
C MET A 1 -51.93 20.52 35.76
N ASP A 2 -50.80 20.85 35.12
CA ASP A 2 -50.76 21.69 33.92
C ASP A 2 -50.37 20.83 32.70
N PRO A 3 -51.21 20.71 31.67
CA PRO A 3 -50.87 20.03 30.43
C PRO A 3 -50.19 21.00 29.46
N SER A 4 -48.87 20.83 29.23
CA SER A 4 -48.13 21.58 28.22
C SER A 4 -48.42 21.11 26.79
N SER A 5 -48.80 22.11 25.97
CA SER A 5 -48.39 22.37 24.59
C SER A 5 -48.79 21.39 23.47
N GLY A 6 -49.53 21.96 22.51
CA GLY A 6 -50.07 21.29 21.33
C GLY A 6 -49.03 20.70 20.37
N ARG A 7 -49.33 19.50 19.89
CA ARG A 7 -48.67 18.89 18.74
C ARG A 7 -49.31 19.44 17.46
N PRO A 8 -48.54 19.81 16.43
CA PRO A 8 -49.11 20.13 15.12
C PRO A 8 -49.88 18.89 14.61
N LYS A 9 -51.17 19.06 14.29
CA LYS A 9 -51.99 18.02 13.68
C LYS A 9 -51.40 17.68 12.31
N ALA A 10 -51.06 16.41 12.09
CA ALA A 10 -50.65 15.95 10.78
C ALA A 10 -51.79 16.19 9.76
N PRO A 11 -51.49 16.55 8.50
CA PRO A 11 -52.47 16.66 7.43
C PRO A 11 -53.35 15.40 7.36
N SER A 12 -54.64 15.57 7.05
CA SER A 12 -55.63 14.47 6.99
C SER A 12 -55.25 13.35 6.01
N PHE A 13 -54.47 13.63 4.98
CA PHE A 13 -53.93 12.59 4.08
C PHE A 13 -52.93 11.63 4.77
N LEU A 14 -52.31 12.04 5.89
CA LEU A 14 -51.32 11.25 6.62
C LEU A 14 -51.90 10.53 7.85
N SER A 15 -53.22 10.63 8.10
CA SER A 15 -53.83 10.05 9.31
C SER A 15 -53.82 8.51 9.33
N ASP A 16 -53.71 7.87 8.16
CA ASP A 16 -53.65 6.40 8.03
C ASP A 16 -52.22 5.83 8.07
N LEU A 17 -51.18 6.67 8.14
CA LEU A 17 -49.77 6.22 8.15
C LEU A 17 -49.30 5.66 9.51
N GLY A 18 -50.21 5.47 10.46
CA GLY A 18 -49.90 4.96 11.80
C GLY A 18 -49.05 5.92 12.64
N LYS A 19 -48.72 5.51 13.87
CA LYS A 19 -47.88 6.31 14.78
C LYS A 19 -46.45 6.38 14.24
N ALA A 20 -45.85 7.58 14.19
CA ALA A 20 -44.47 7.78 13.75
C ALA A 20 -43.51 6.87 14.51
N THR A 21 -43.04 5.80 13.87
CA THR A 21 -42.06 4.88 14.48
C THR A 21 -40.66 5.41 14.21
N LEU A 22 -39.76 5.35 15.19
CA LEU A 22 -38.34 5.69 15.01
C LEU A 22 -37.59 4.63 14.16
N ARG A 23 -38.31 3.84 13.35
CA ARG A 23 -37.76 2.79 12.50
C ARG A 23 -37.09 3.44 11.30
N GLY A 24 -35.87 3.01 10.98
CA GLY A 24 -35.12 3.53 9.84
C GLY A 24 -34.37 4.85 10.08
N ILE A 25 -34.39 5.38 11.30
CA ILE A 25 -33.61 6.56 11.71
C ILE A 25 -32.69 6.27 12.90
N ARG A 26 -31.52 6.91 12.93
CA ARG A 26 -30.50 6.84 13.99
C ARG A 26 -30.04 8.24 14.39
N LYS A 27 -29.65 8.44 15.64
CA LYS A 27 -29.01 9.70 16.06
C LYS A 27 -27.53 9.69 15.67
N CYS A 28 -27.02 10.84 15.22
CA CYS A 28 -25.59 11.03 15.04
C CYS A 28 -24.89 10.99 16.40
N PRO A 29 -23.84 10.18 16.59
CA PRO A 29 -23.13 10.12 17.87
C PRO A 29 -22.33 11.40 18.16
N ARG A 30 -22.09 12.24 17.14
CA ARG A 30 -21.31 13.48 17.27
C ARG A 30 -22.15 14.72 17.53
N CYS A 31 -23.33 14.83 16.92
CA CYS A 31 -24.16 16.05 17.02
C CYS A 31 -25.64 15.79 17.36
N GLY A 32 -26.03 14.54 17.62
CA GLY A 32 -27.41 14.19 17.99
C GLY A 32 -28.46 14.26 16.87
N THR A 33 -28.15 14.86 15.71
CA THR A 33 -29.08 14.97 14.57
C THR A 33 -29.60 13.61 14.13
N PHE A 34 -30.91 13.51 13.85
CA PHE A 34 -31.51 12.29 13.31
C PHE A 34 -31.18 12.10 11.84
N ASN A 35 -30.66 10.92 11.52
CA ASN A 35 -30.17 10.52 10.21
C ASN A 35 -30.84 9.22 9.78
N GLY A 36 -31.02 8.99 8.49
CA GLY A 36 -31.44 7.67 8.00
C GLY A 36 -30.40 6.60 8.34
N THR A 37 -30.84 5.38 8.64
CA THR A 37 -29.94 4.24 8.94
C THR A 37 -29.04 3.87 7.77
N ARG A 38 -29.47 4.15 6.53
CA ARG A 38 -28.72 3.89 5.30
C ARG A 38 -27.76 5.03 4.90
N GLY A 39 -27.89 6.22 5.49
CA GLY A 39 -27.10 7.39 5.12
C GLY A 39 -25.64 7.26 5.56
N LEU A 40 -24.69 7.51 4.66
CA LEU A 40 -23.25 7.39 4.94
C LEU A 40 -22.63 8.63 5.60
N VAL A 41 -23.35 9.74 5.62
CA VAL A 41 -22.87 11.01 6.18
C VAL A 41 -23.99 11.65 7.00
N CYS A 42 -23.61 12.38 8.05
CA CYS A 42 -24.52 13.16 8.86
C CYS A 42 -25.16 14.28 8.05
N LYS A 43 -26.49 14.34 8.09
CA LYS A 43 -27.34 15.32 7.43
C LYS A 43 -27.06 16.75 7.92
N ASN A 44 -26.52 16.90 9.14
CA ASN A 44 -26.01 18.18 9.60
C ASN A 44 -24.67 18.51 8.91
N LYS A 45 -24.68 19.49 8.00
CA LYS A 45 -23.52 19.94 7.20
C LYS A 45 -22.35 20.41 8.06
N THR A 46 -22.61 20.99 9.25
CA THR A 46 -21.53 21.47 10.14
C THR A 46 -20.88 20.36 10.97
N CYS A 47 -21.49 19.17 11.03
CA CYS A 47 -20.97 18.04 11.79
C CYS A 47 -19.96 17.20 10.99
N GLY A 48 -20.23 16.99 9.69
CA GLY A 48 -19.35 16.24 8.78
C GLY A 48 -19.11 14.77 9.16
N ALA A 49 -19.85 14.20 10.13
CA ALA A 49 -19.62 12.83 10.59
C ALA A 49 -19.99 11.81 9.50
N VAL A 50 -19.04 10.93 9.13
CA VAL A 50 -19.24 9.85 8.17
C VAL A 50 -19.57 8.55 8.92
N PHE A 51 -20.73 7.97 8.63
CA PHE A 51 -21.17 6.69 9.14
C PHE A 51 -20.71 5.56 8.21
N ARG A 52 -19.77 4.72 8.65
CA ARG A 52 -19.32 3.57 7.86
C ARG A 52 -20.45 2.56 7.62
N ARG A 53 -20.72 2.19 6.36
CA ARG A 53 -21.53 1.02 6.01
C ARG A 53 -20.76 -0.25 6.43
N GLY A 54 -21.42 -1.17 7.12
CA GLY A 54 -20.93 -2.54 7.27
C GLY A 54 -19.67 -2.70 8.11
N ALA A 55 -19.66 -2.22 9.35
CA ALA A 55 -18.90 -2.94 10.36
C ALA A 55 -19.54 -4.33 10.47
N ARG A 56 -18.93 -5.36 9.86
CA ARG A 56 -19.05 -6.71 10.43
C ARG A 56 -18.78 -6.52 11.91
N ARG A 57 -19.76 -6.91 12.72
CA ARG A 57 -19.71 -6.82 14.17
C ARG A 57 -18.31 -7.27 14.61
N ARG A 58 -17.52 -6.35 15.16
CA ARG A 58 -16.46 -6.75 16.09
C ARG A 58 -17.22 -7.51 17.16
N GLN A 59 -17.11 -8.84 17.11
CA GLN A 59 -17.50 -9.65 18.26
C GLN A 59 -16.73 -9.10 19.46
N PRO A 60 -17.36 -8.96 20.64
CA PRO A 60 -16.61 -8.77 21.87
C PRO A 60 -15.62 -9.95 22.01
N PRO A 61 -14.41 -9.73 22.56
CA PRO A 61 -13.40 -10.77 22.66
C PRO A 61 -13.84 -11.78 23.72
N GLN A 62 -14.54 -12.81 23.27
CA GLN A 62 -14.82 -14.04 24.02
C GLN A 62 -14.07 -15.16 23.29
N GLN A 63 -12.74 -15.12 23.36
CA GLN A 63 -11.84 -16.25 23.17
C GLN A 63 -10.43 -15.81 23.58
N PRO A 64 -9.71 -16.58 24.39
CA PRO A 64 -8.31 -16.30 24.71
C PRO A 64 -7.48 -16.38 23.41
N PRO A 65 -6.47 -15.51 23.23
CA PRO A 65 -5.73 -15.41 21.97
C PRO A 65 -4.82 -16.63 21.81
N THR A 66 -5.31 -17.65 21.11
CA THR A 66 -4.44 -18.64 20.49
C THR A 66 -3.81 -18.00 19.25
N ALA A 67 -2.52 -17.66 19.36
CA ALA A 67 -1.62 -17.23 18.27
C ALA A 67 -2.15 -16.10 17.36
N VAL A 68 -2.31 -14.90 17.91
CA VAL A 68 -2.54 -13.68 17.10
C VAL A 68 -1.22 -13.31 16.42
N SER A 69 -1.13 -13.53 15.09
CA SER A 69 -0.01 -13.05 14.29
C SER A 69 0.23 -11.56 14.55
N PRO A 70 1.49 -11.12 14.77
CA PRO A 70 1.79 -9.74 15.11
C PRO A 70 1.30 -8.78 14.01
N PRO A 71 0.81 -7.58 14.39
CA PRO A 71 0.40 -6.58 13.40
C PRO A 71 1.59 -6.20 12.50
N PRO A 72 1.36 -5.91 11.21
CA PRO A 72 2.44 -5.53 10.32
C PRO A 72 3.15 -4.27 10.81
N PRO A 73 4.48 -4.18 10.68
CA PRO A 73 5.28 -3.09 11.23
C PRO A 73 4.84 -1.73 10.65
N ALA A 74 4.76 -0.72 11.52
CA ALA A 74 4.30 0.61 11.15
C ALA A 74 5.34 1.39 10.31
N ALA A 75 6.62 1.12 10.56
CA ALA A 75 7.77 1.64 9.82
C ALA A 75 8.80 0.51 9.70
N VAL A 76 9.57 0.49 8.62
CA VAL A 76 10.66 -0.46 8.41
C VAL A 76 11.82 0.28 7.73
N ARG A 77 13.03 0.12 8.25
CA ARG A 77 14.25 0.71 7.69
C ARG A 77 14.68 -0.05 6.44
N ILE A 78 14.94 0.66 5.36
CA ILE A 78 15.44 0.13 4.09
C ILE A 78 16.96 0.11 4.13
N LEU A 79 17.57 -0.99 3.66
CA LEU A 79 19.02 -1.14 3.57
C LEU A 79 19.50 -0.47 2.29
N THR A 80 20.04 0.75 2.41
CA THR A 80 20.51 1.54 1.27
C THR A 80 22.03 1.53 1.10
N GLY A 81 22.77 1.14 2.16
CA GLY A 81 24.23 1.26 2.22
C GLY A 81 24.75 2.70 2.27
N SER A 82 23.87 3.69 2.42
CA SER A 82 24.22 5.11 2.51
C SER A 82 24.19 5.63 3.95
N ARG A 83 24.78 6.82 4.17
CA ARG A 83 24.77 7.50 5.47
C ARG A 83 23.38 8.00 5.87
N SER A 84 22.52 8.31 4.89
CA SER A 84 21.11 8.64 5.12
C SER A 84 20.31 7.36 5.40
N HIS A 85 19.36 7.44 6.33
CA HIS A 85 18.48 6.31 6.66
C HIS A 85 17.13 6.48 5.98
N LEU A 86 16.79 5.54 5.10
CA LEU A 86 15.51 5.51 4.41
C LEU A 86 14.54 4.55 5.10
N TYR A 87 13.30 4.97 5.30
CA TYR A 87 12.25 4.19 5.97
C TYR A 87 11.01 4.08 5.09
N SER A 88 10.37 2.91 5.12
CA SER A 88 9.06 2.65 4.52
C SER A 88 7.98 2.64 5.61
N VAL A 89 7.15 3.67 5.63
CA VAL A 89 6.17 3.95 6.69
C VAL A 89 4.75 3.77 6.18
N ARG A 90 3.88 3.19 6.99
CA ARG A 90 2.46 3.01 6.66
C ARG A 90 1.74 4.36 6.67
N ARG A 91 0.95 4.65 5.63
CA ARG A 91 0.21 5.91 5.49
C ARG A 91 -0.95 6.09 6.48
N GLY A 92 -1.32 5.03 7.22
CA GLY A 92 -2.39 5.09 8.23
C GLY A 92 -3.82 5.25 7.68
N GLU A 93 -3.98 5.26 6.36
CA GLU A 93 -5.28 5.40 5.68
C GLU A 93 -6.18 4.18 5.96
N PRO A 94 -7.48 4.38 6.28
CA PRO A 94 -8.42 3.29 6.48
C PRO A 94 -8.58 2.45 5.20
N GLY A 95 -8.11 1.20 5.21
CA GLY A 95 -8.24 0.27 4.08
C GLY A 95 -7.15 0.40 3.01
N GLY A 96 -6.25 1.37 3.13
CA GLY A 96 -5.09 1.51 2.24
C GLY A 96 -3.87 0.78 2.79
N HIS A 97 -3.35 -0.20 2.05
CA HIS A 97 -2.04 -0.82 2.33
C HIS A 97 -0.86 0.05 1.84
N GLY A 98 -1.13 1.30 1.45
CA GLY A 98 -0.14 2.23 0.93
C GLY A 98 0.92 2.61 1.96
N ARG A 99 2.16 2.64 1.49
CA ARG A 99 3.33 3.08 2.26
C ARG A 99 3.94 4.32 1.60
N CYS A 100 4.74 5.06 2.34
CA CYS A 100 5.52 6.17 1.82
C CYS A 100 6.95 6.10 2.35
N PHE A 101 7.85 6.82 1.69
CA PHE A 101 9.23 6.95 2.13
C PHE A 101 9.40 8.11 3.11
N VAL A 102 10.23 7.89 4.11
CA VAL A 102 10.75 8.92 5.01
C VAL A 102 12.26 8.78 5.05
N GLU A 103 12.98 9.85 4.73
CA GLU A 103 14.43 9.91 4.87
C GLU A 103 14.78 10.65 6.15
N LEU A 104 15.65 10.04 6.96
CA LEU A 104 16.26 10.65 8.12
C LEU A 104 17.76 10.81 7.81
N GLY A 105 18.18 12.05 7.60
CA GLY A 105 19.57 12.41 7.43
C GLY A 105 20.20 12.79 8.76
N VAL A 106 21.51 12.60 8.84
CA VAL A 106 22.31 13.10 9.94
C VAL A 106 23.42 13.94 9.33
N SER A 107 23.45 15.23 9.67
CA SER A 107 24.49 16.15 9.24
C SER A 107 25.29 16.61 10.46
N ASP A 108 26.60 16.50 10.36
CA ASP A 108 27.51 17.06 11.35
C ASP A 108 27.86 18.49 10.91
N ALA A 109 27.44 19.49 11.69
CA ALA A 109 27.74 20.90 11.43
C ALA A 109 28.80 21.42 12.41
N PRO A 110 29.92 21.97 11.92
CA PRO A 110 30.87 22.66 12.77
C PRO A 110 30.25 23.99 13.25
N VAL A 111 30.01 24.11 14.55
CA VAL A 111 29.56 25.32 15.22
C VAL A 111 30.77 25.98 15.87
N PRO A 112 31.21 27.15 15.40
CA PRO A 112 32.26 27.90 16.07
C PRO A 112 31.75 28.42 17.42
N THR A 113 32.44 28.04 18.50
CA THR A 113 32.24 28.55 19.86
C THR A 113 33.50 29.28 20.33
N ALA A 114 33.41 30.07 21.40
CA ALA A 114 34.49 30.92 21.89
C ALA A 114 35.77 30.13 22.27
N GLU A 115 35.62 28.84 22.60
CA GLU A 115 36.69 27.92 23.00
C GLU A 115 37.12 26.94 21.88
N GLY A 116 36.53 27.01 20.68
CA GLY A 116 36.85 26.14 19.54
C GLY A 116 35.65 25.77 18.66
N THR A 117 35.83 24.89 17.68
CA THR A 117 34.74 24.42 16.80
C THR A 117 34.12 23.14 17.35
N LEU A 118 32.86 23.19 17.80
CA LEU A 118 32.10 22.01 18.24
C LEU A 118 31.35 21.41 17.06
N VAL A 119 31.43 20.10 16.86
CA VAL A 119 30.66 19.40 15.82
C VAL A 119 29.30 19.02 16.40
N THR A 120 28.24 19.72 15.96
CA THR A 120 26.87 19.45 16.38
C THR A 120 26.18 18.55 15.34
N ARG A 121 25.57 17.46 15.79
CA ARG A 121 24.85 16.51 14.95
C ARG A 121 23.41 16.97 14.74
N LEU A 122 23.11 17.57 13.59
CA LEU A 122 21.75 17.95 13.21
C LEU A 122 21.05 16.79 12.50
N GLY A 123 19.88 16.41 13.00
CA GLY A 123 18.98 15.49 12.31
C GLY A 123 18.17 16.24 11.26
N SER A 124 18.27 15.84 9.99
CA SER A 124 17.32 16.27 8.96
C SER A 124 16.27 15.18 8.77
N SER A 125 15.00 15.55 8.62
CA SER A 125 13.94 14.58 8.34
C SER A 125 13.10 15.05 7.16
N ARG A 126 12.79 14.14 6.24
CA ARG A 126 12.00 14.43 5.05
C ARG A 126 10.99 13.32 4.80
N CYS A 127 9.71 13.67 4.81
CA CYS A 127 8.63 12.77 4.42
C CYS A 127 8.27 12.99 2.95
N TYR A 128 8.27 11.92 2.15
CA TYR A 128 7.96 11.98 0.71
C TYR A 128 6.46 11.82 0.42
N LEU A 129 5.62 11.89 1.45
CA LEU A 129 4.18 11.92 1.26
C LEU A 129 3.74 13.33 0.82
N PRO A 130 3.02 13.49 -0.31
CA PRO A 130 2.63 14.81 -0.80
C PRO A 130 1.84 15.66 0.21
N SER A 131 1.02 15.02 1.07
CA SER A 131 0.28 15.72 2.13
C SER A 131 1.18 16.23 3.26
N CYS A 132 2.33 15.60 3.52
CA CYS A 132 3.28 16.07 4.53
C CYS A 132 4.23 17.13 3.99
N LEU A 133 4.59 17.09 2.70
CA LEU A 133 5.46 18.08 2.07
C LEU A 133 4.86 19.49 2.09
N LYS A 134 3.53 19.60 1.95
CA LYS A 134 2.81 20.89 1.96
C LYS A 134 2.76 21.56 3.34
N VAL A 135 2.99 20.81 4.42
CA VAL A 135 2.92 21.31 5.80
C VAL A 135 4.30 21.78 6.30
N ALA A 136 5.39 21.22 5.74
CA ALA A 136 6.75 21.51 6.17
C ALA A 136 7.24 22.94 5.85
N THR A 137 6.53 23.71 5.04
CA THR A 137 6.91 25.09 4.69
C THR A 137 6.48 26.13 5.72
N THR A 138 5.75 25.76 6.77
CA THR A 138 5.10 26.74 7.67
C THR A 138 5.45 26.64 9.15
N THR A 139 6.23 25.66 9.62
CA THR A 139 6.32 25.37 11.08
C THR A 139 7.67 24.86 11.56
N THR A 140 7.97 25.19 12.83
CA THR A 140 9.16 24.91 13.65
C THR A 140 9.35 23.41 13.93
N GLU A 141 10.54 23.00 14.43
CA GLU A 141 11.01 21.61 14.62
C GLU A 141 10.08 20.66 15.43
N GLU A 142 9.07 21.21 16.12
CA GLU A 142 8.09 20.48 16.94
C GLU A 142 6.92 19.87 16.13
N ASP A 143 6.68 20.38 14.91
CA ASP A 143 5.57 19.94 14.04
C ASP A 143 5.96 18.80 13.08
N GLN A 144 6.71 17.83 13.58
CA GLN A 144 7.04 16.64 12.81
C GLN A 144 5.79 15.81 12.52
N CYS A 145 5.61 15.46 11.24
CA CYS A 145 4.50 14.63 10.83
C CYS A 145 4.56 13.24 11.49
N ARG A 146 3.39 12.59 11.64
CA ARG A 146 3.28 11.24 12.20
C ARG A 146 4.23 10.24 11.53
N HIS A 147 4.49 10.36 10.23
CA HIS A 147 5.37 9.44 9.50
C HIS A 147 6.83 9.55 9.94
N VAL A 148 7.31 10.76 10.22
CA VAL A 148 8.66 11.00 10.76
C VAL A 148 8.77 10.42 12.17
N LYS A 149 7.76 10.65 13.02
CA LYS A 149 7.71 10.07 14.38
C LYS A 149 7.77 8.53 14.34
N LEU A 150 7.07 7.90 13.40
CA LEU A 150 7.12 6.44 13.21
C LEU A 150 8.48 5.97 12.69
N ALA A 151 9.15 6.73 11.82
CA ALA A 151 10.47 6.40 11.33
C ALA A 151 11.53 6.51 12.45
N LEU A 152 11.45 7.55 13.30
CA LEU A 152 12.34 7.73 14.45
C LEU A 152 12.19 6.62 15.49
N ALA A 153 10.98 6.11 15.69
CA ALA A 153 10.70 5.00 16.60
C ALA A 153 10.94 3.60 15.98
N CYS A 154 11.37 3.53 14.72
CA CYS A 154 11.49 2.27 13.98
C CYS A 154 12.71 1.45 14.45
N GLN A 155 12.49 0.18 14.76
CA GLN A 155 13.55 -0.78 15.14
C GLN A 155 13.65 -1.97 14.16
N THR A 156 12.70 -2.09 13.23
CA THR A 156 12.65 -3.18 12.27
C THR A 156 13.36 -2.78 10.97
N GLU A 157 14.14 -3.71 10.43
CA GLU A 157 14.85 -3.55 9.15
C GLU A 157 14.22 -4.42 8.06
N ALA A 158 14.37 -3.99 6.81
CA ALA A 158 13.88 -4.73 5.66
C ALA A 158 14.75 -5.96 5.42
N THR A 159 14.13 -7.05 4.97
CA THR A 159 14.84 -8.29 4.67
C THR A 159 15.34 -8.24 3.23
N PRO A 160 16.66 -8.27 2.97
CA PRO A 160 17.19 -8.34 1.61
C PRO A 160 16.78 -9.65 0.96
N LEU A 161 16.37 -9.61 -0.32
CA LEU A 161 16.10 -10.80 -1.10
C LEU A 161 17.28 -11.08 -2.03
N ALA A 162 17.76 -12.31 -2.01
CA ALA A 162 18.84 -12.76 -2.88
C ALA A 162 18.35 -12.86 -4.33
N LEU A 163 19.25 -12.62 -5.27
CA LEU A 163 19.03 -12.81 -6.70
C LEU A 163 20.10 -13.77 -7.22
N LYS A 164 19.67 -14.91 -7.77
CA LYS A 164 20.55 -15.88 -8.44
C LYS A 164 20.72 -15.49 -9.91
N SER A 165 21.95 -15.47 -10.41
CA SER A 165 22.24 -15.13 -11.81
C SER A 165 21.52 -16.05 -12.81
N SER A 166 21.43 -17.35 -12.50
CA SER A 166 20.73 -18.34 -13.33
C SER A 166 19.25 -18.00 -13.53
N VAL A 167 18.60 -17.43 -12.51
CA VAL A 167 17.19 -17.02 -12.58
C VAL A 167 17.01 -15.77 -13.43
N LEU A 168 17.95 -14.83 -13.37
CA LEU A 168 17.94 -13.64 -14.22
C LEU A 168 18.14 -13.99 -15.69
N GLU A 169 19.03 -14.95 -15.98
CA GLU A 169 19.27 -15.45 -17.34
C GLU A 169 18.04 -16.17 -17.89
N ALA A 170 17.38 -17.00 -17.08
CA ALA A 170 16.17 -17.73 -17.46
C ALA A 170 14.92 -16.84 -17.63
N LEU A 171 14.95 -15.58 -17.17
CA LEU A 171 13.81 -14.68 -17.19
C LEU A 171 13.30 -14.44 -18.63
N PRO A 172 12.00 -14.62 -18.92
CA PRO A 172 11.41 -14.22 -20.20
C PRO A 172 11.20 -12.70 -20.24
N ALA A 173 12.29 -11.95 -20.35
CA ALA A 173 12.29 -10.49 -20.45
C ALA A 173 13.27 -10.02 -21.54
N PRO A 174 13.06 -8.81 -22.09
CA PRO A 174 13.99 -8.23 -23.07
C PRO A 174 15.43 -8.17 -22.52
N PRO A 175 16.45 -8.34 -23.38
CA PRO A 175 17.85 -8.35 -22.94
C PRO A 175 18.25 -7.05 -22.24
N GLU A 176 17.74 -5.90 -22.69
CA GLU A 176 17.95 -4.58 -22.06
C GLU A 176 17.44 -4.53 -20.61
N THR A 177 16.33 -5.23 -20.33
CA THR A 177 15.76 -5.33 -18.98
C THR A 177 16.66 -6.18 -18.09
N LYS A 178 17.14 -7.33 -18.61
CA LYS A 178 18.07 -8.21 -17.89
C LYS A 178 19.37 -7.48 -17.54
N GLU A 179 19.94 -6.77 -18.50
CA GLU A 179 21.17 -5.99 -18.30
C GLU A 179 20.96 -4.89 -17.24
N THR A 180 19.85 -4.16 -17.33
CA THR A 180 19.54 -3.13 -16.33
C THR A 180 19.35 -3.72 -14.92
N LEU A 181 18.68 -4.87 -14.80
CA LEU A 181 18.51 -5.57 -13.53
C LEU A 181 19.87 -6.04 -12.96
N TRP A 182 20.74 -6.57 -13.82
CA TRP A 182 22.10 -6.97 -13.45
C TRP A 182 22.93 -5.79 -12.95
N GLN A 183 22.92 -4.66 -13.67
CA GLN A 183 23.61 -3.43 -13.26
C GLN A 183 23.12 -2.92 -11.91
N LEU A 184 21.81 -2.94 -11.66
CA LEU A 184 21.23 -2.49 -10.39
C LEU A 184 21.57 -3.45 -9.23
N ALA A 185 21.62 -4.76 -9.50
CA ALA A 185 21.97 -5.79 -8.52
C ALA A 185 23.45 -5.77 -8.12
N THR A 186 24.34 -5.41 -9.06
CA THR A 186 25.80 -5.37 -8.84
C THR A 186 26.29 -4.05 -8.24
N GLN A 187 25.47 -3.00 -8.27
CA GLN A 187 25.82 -1.71 -7.66
C GLN A 187 25.95 -1.83 -6.13
N PRO A 188 27.00 -1.24 -5.50
CA PRO A 188 27.29 -1.42 -4.06
C PRO A 188 26.23 -0.84 -3.11
N THR A 189 25.28 -0.07 -3.62
CA THR A 189 24.24 0.63 -2.85
C THR A 189 23.07 -0.28 -2.51
N GLY A 190 23.27 -1.18 -1.54
CA GLY A 190 22.21 -2.05 -1.02
C GLY A 190 21.64 -3.07 -2.02
N PRO A 191 20.81 -4.00 -1.52
CA PRO A 191 20.19 -5.08 -2.31
C PRO A 191 19.15 -4.54 -3.32
N LEU A 192 18.98 -5.27 -4.43
CA LEU A 192 18.04 -4.92 -5.50
C LEU A 192 16.58 -4.95 -5.02
N VAL A 193 16.19 -6.00 -4.29
CA VAL A 193 14.83 -6.18 -3.77
C VAL A 193 14.89 -6.44 -2.28
N GLN A 194 14.00 -5.80 -1.53
CA GLN A 194 13.91 -5.92 -0.08
C GLN A 194 12.47 -6.09 0.33
N ARG A 195 12.21 -7.08 1.20
CA ARG A 195 10.90 -7.33 1.75
C ARG A 195 10.66 -6.42 2.95
N VAL A 196 9.55 -5.68 2.92
CA VAL A 196 9.19 -4.74 4.00
C VAL A 196 7.99 -5.24 4.81
N THR A 197 7.09 -5.97 4.16
CA THR A 197 5.93 -6.66 4.77
C THR A 197 5.60 -7.87 3.91
N LYS A 198 4.61 -8.67 4.34
CA LYS A 198 4.13 -9.81 3.57
C LYS A 198 3.78 -9.46 2.12
N THR A 199 3.08 -8.33 1.92
CA THR A 199 2.51 -7.90 0.63
C THR A 199 3.23 -6.72 -0.01
N SER A 200 4.27 -6.15 0.62
CA SER A 200 4.96 -4.97 0.09
C SER A 200 6.47 -5.11 0.16
N LEU A 201 7.08 -4.83 -0.98
CA LEU A 201 8.51 -4.86 -1.23
C LEU A 201 8.99 -3.47 -1.64
N VAL A 202 10.29 -3.26 -1.51
CA VAL A 202 11.00 -2.11 -2.04
C VAL A 202 12.01 -2.60 -3.06
N VAL A 203 11.96 -2.01 -4.25
CA VAL A 203 12.83 -2.33 -5.37
C VAL A 203 13.71 -1.12 -5.66
N LYS A 204 15.01 -1.37 -5.78
CA LYS A 204 16.00 -0.39 -6.20
C LYS A 204 15.84 -0.07 -7.68
N CYS A 205 15.93 1.20 -8.04
CA CYS A 205 15.75 1.68 -9.40
C CYS A 205 16.72 2.81 -9.73
N LYS A 206 16.87 3.11 -11.03
CA LYS A 206 17.55 4.33 -11.47
C LYS A 206 16.78 5.55 -10.95
N THR A 207 17.49 6.54 -10.40
CA THR A 207 16.89 7.78 -9.92
C THR A 207 16.27 8.54 -11.10
N SER A 208 15.02 8.96 -10.97
CA SER A 208 14.35 9.81 -11.96
C SER A 208 13.73 11.03 -11.28
N PRO A 209 13.32 12.08 -12.02
CA PRO A 209 12.70 13.27 -11.41
C PRO A 209 11.46 12.95 -10.56
N GLY A 210 10.72 11.90 -10.91
CA GLY A 210 9.59 11.39 -10.11
C GLY A 210 9.98 10.49 -8.93
N HIS A 211 11.19 9.93 -8.97
CA HIS A 211 11.68 8.93 -8.00
C HIS A 211 13.14 9.23 -7.62
N SER A 212 13.35 10.36 -6.94
CA SER A 212 14.69 10.85 -6.60
C SER A 212 15.45 9.97 -5.60
N LEU A 213 14.75 9.10 -4.89
CA LEU A 213 15.32 8.20 -3.88
C LEU A 213 16.03 6.99 -4.48
N GLY A 214 15.76 6.63 -5.74
CA GLY A 214 16.28 5.39 -6.35
C GLY A 214 15.68 4.12 -5.75
N TYR A 215 14.54 4.22 -5.08
CA TYR A 215 13.78 3.11 -4.51
C TYR A 215 12.29 3.32 -4.74
N LEU A 216 11.56 2.23 -4.98
CA LEU A 216 10.12 2.23 -5.22
C LEU A 216 9.41 1.14 -4.44
N HIS A 217 8.17 1.42 -4.02
CA HIS A 217 7.29 0.42 -3.47
C HIS A 217 6.68 -0.42 -4.58
N ALA A 218 6.74 -1.73 -4.39
CA ALA A 218 5.99 -2.73 -5.13
C ALA A 218 5.05 -3.45 -4.15
N SER A 219 3.81 -3.68 -4.55
CA SER A 219 2.83 -4.38 -3.74
C SER A 219 2.25 -5.56 -4.52
N PHE A 220 2.27 -6.72 -3.88
CA PHE A 220 1.69 -7.97 -4.33
C PHE A 220 0.57 -8.31 -3.34
N PRO A 221 -0.70 -8.03 -3.68
CA PRO A 221 -1.80 -8.46 -2.83
C PRO A 221 -1.76 -9.99 -2.70
N GLY A 222 -2.13 -10.50 -1.53
CA GLY A 222 -2.16 -11.95 -1.30
C GLY A 222 -3.23 -12.66 -2.14
N LYS A 223 -3.25 -14.00 -2.02
CA LYS A 223 -4.13 -14.91 -2.78
C LYS A 223 -5.54 -14.36 -3.00
N GLY A 224 -5.98 -14.35 -4.26
CA GLY A 224 -7.32 -13.90 -4.67
C GLY A 224 -7.40 -12.46 -5.21
N ASN A 225 -6.29 -11.73 -5.28
CA ASN A 225 -6.21 -10.45 -6.00
C ASN A 225 -4.85 -10.30 -6.69
N ALA A 226 -4.77 -10.70 -7.96
CA ALA A 226 -3.52 -10.75 -8.74
C ALA A 226 -3.03 -9.37 -9.24
N SER A 227 -3.61 -8.26 -8.76
CA SER A 227 -3.23 -6.93 -9.25
C SER A 227 -1.94 -6.43 -8.60
N PHE A 228 -0.82 -6.64 -9.29
CA PHE A 228 0.45 -5.99 -8.96
C PHE A 228 0.32 -4.46 -9.06
N SER A 229 0.87 -3.74 -8.08
CA SER A 229 1.01 -2.29 -8.15
C SER A 229 2.43 -1.85 -7.85
N CYS A 230 2.93 -0.91 -8.66
CA CYS A 230 4.23 -0.29 -8.48
C CYS A 230 4.10 1.22 -8.57
N SER A 231 4.82 1.94 -7.72
CA SER A 231 4.83 3.41 -7.73
C SER A 231 5.37 4.02 -9.02
N CYS A 232 6.07 3.26 -9.88
CA CYS A 232 6.49 3.76 -11.20
C CYS A 232 5.34 3.91 -12.20
N ARG A 233 4.19 3.27 -11.95
CA ARG A 233 3.02 3.45 -12.80
C ARG A 233 2.31 4.72 -12.34
N ALA A 234 2.34 5.74 -13.18
CA ALA A 234 1.38 6.83 -13.05
C ALA A 234 -0.03 6.23 -13.19
N PRO A 235 -1.04 6.71 -12.42
CA PRO A 235 -2.42 6.39 -12.75
C PRO A 235 -2.62 6.89 -14.18
N GLN A 236 -2.88 6.00 -15.12
CA GLN A 236 -3.29 6.40 -16.46
C GLN A 236 -4.52 7.30 -16.26
N LYS A 237 -4.38 8.58 -16.60
CA LYS A 237 -5.56 9.44 -16.76
C LYS A 237 -6.36 8.76 -17.87
N GLY A 238 -7.53 8.23 -17.53
CA GLY A 238 -8.52 7.85 -18.53
C GLY A 238 -8.70 9.04 -19.47
N GLY A 239 -8.54 8.80 -20.77
CA GLY A 239 -8.64 9.83 -21.78
C GLY A 239 -10.00 10.51 -21.67
N ASN A 240 -10.00 11.82 -21.44
CA ASN A 240 -11.03 12.69 -21.99
C ASN A 240 -10.84 12.62 -23.51
N GLN A 241 -11.74 11.93 -24.20
CA GLN A 241 -12.17 12.37 -25.52
C GLN A 241 -13.65 12.73 -25.37
N GLU A 242 -13.90 14.02 -25.60
CA GLU A 242 -15.20 14.64 -25.65
C GLU A 242 -15.98 14.07 -26.85
N GLU A 243 -17.24 13.72 -26.58
CA GLU A 243 -18.43 13.93 -27.41
C GLU A 243 -18.26 13.81 -28.94
N GLU A 244 -18.74 12.69 -29.50
CA GLU A 244 -19.56 12.70 -30.71
C GLU A 244 -20.61 11.59 -30.59
N GLU A 245 -21.87 11.99 -30.67
CA GLU A 245 -23.07 11.15 -30.70
C GLU A 245 -23.12 10.40 -32.04
N GLU A 246 -23.46 9.11 -32.04
CA GLU A 246 -24.61 8.54 -32.74
C GLU A 246 -24.51 7.01 -32.94
N GLU A 247 -25.64 6.39 -32.57
CA GLU A 247 -26.25 5.17 -33.12
C GLU A 247 -25.78 3.77 -32.68
N GLU A 248 -26.80 3.08 -32.12
CA GLU A 248 -26.85 1.71 -31.65
C GLU A 248 -26.93 0.76 -32.85
N GLU A 249 -26.01 -0.20 -32.97
CA GLU A 249 -26.31 -1.49 -33.60
C GLU A 249 -25.67 -2.62 -32.77
N GLU A 250 -26.50 -3.60 -32.45
CA GLU A 250 -26.20 -4.80 -31.68
C GLU A 250 -25.39 -5.79 -32.51
N GLU A 251 -24.17 -6.13 -32.09
CA GLU A 251 -23.52 -7.37 -32.51
C GLU A 251 -22.88 -8.06 -31.29
N GLU A 252 -23.33 -9.28 -31.04
CA GLU A 252 -22.77 -10.24 -30.10
C GLU A 252 -21.41 -10.70 -30.64
N GLU A 253 -20.31 -10.56 -29.89
CA GLU A 253 -19.11 -11.41 -30.06
C GLU A 253 -18.13 -11.29 -28.88
N GLU A 254 -17.89 -12.44 -28.25
CA GLU A 254 -16.66 -12.98 -27.64
C GLU A 254 -15.88 -12.20 -26.55
N GLU A 255 -15.59 -12.94 -25.47
CA GLU A 255 -14.74 -12.57 -24.34
C GLU A 255 -13.31 -12.26 -24.79
N GLU A 256 -13.02 -11.01 -25.18
CA GLU A 256 -11.64 -10.53 -25.25
C GLU A 256 -11.16 -10.14 -23.83
N GLU A 257 -10.38 -11.05 -23.22
CA GLU A 257 -9.60 -10.76 -22.02
C GLU A 257 -8.69 -9.55 -22.27
N LEU A 258 -9.11 -8.39 -21.75
CA LEU A 258 -8.36 -7.13 -21.79
C LEU A 258 -6.87 -7.35 -21.41
N PRO A 259 -5.93 -6.76 -22.17
CA PRO A 259 -4.51 -7.08 -22.07
C PRO A 259 -3.96 -6.74 -20.69
N SER A 260 -3.30 -7.73 -20.08
CA SER A 260 -2.59 -7.56 -18.82
C SER A 260 -1.63 -6.36 -18.92
N SER A 261 -1.94 -5.28 -18.21
CA SER A 261 -1.18 -4.03 -18.25
C SER A 261 0.35 -4.24 -18.25
N PRO A 262 1.14 -3.46 -19.03
CA PRO A 262 2.56 -3.73 -19.29
C PRO A 262 3.41 -3.80 -18.02
N ARG A 263 4.02 -4.96 -17.75
CA ARG A 263 4.82 -5.25 -16.56
C ARG A 263 6.09 -4.38 -16.57
N CYS A 264 6.35 -3.65 -15.48
CA CYS A 264 7.53 -2.79 -15.38
C CYS A 264 8.79 -3.57 -14.97
N ILE A 265 9.98 -2.98 -15.14
CA ILE A 265 11.24 -3.59 -14.68
C ILE A 265 11.22 -3.99 -13.20
N HIS A 266 10.50 -3.25 -12.35
CA HIS A 266 10.38 -3.56 -10.92
C HIS A 266 9.57 -4.82 -10.65
N PHE A 267 8.62 -5.15 -11.53
CA PHE A 267 7.90 -6.41 -11.48
C PHE A 267 8.85 -7.57 -11.75
N PHE A 268 9.64 -7.48 -12.83
CA PHE A 268 10.65 -8.49 -13.18
C PHE A 268 11.72 -8.65 -12.09
N ALA A 269 12.17 -7.57 -11.47
CA ALA A 269 13.08 -7.62 -10.33
C ALA A 269 12.50 -8.47 -9.17
N CYS A 270 11.22 -8.29 -8.85
CA CYS A 270 10.54 -9.07 -7.81
C CYS A 270 10.39 -10.53 -8.21
N LEU A 271 10.03 -10.83 -9.47
CA LEU A 271 9.95 -12.20 -9.95
C LEU A 271 11.29 -12.93 -9.86
N CYS A 272 12.39 -12.28 -10.25
CA CYS A 272 13.73 -12.85 -10.10
C CYS A 272 14.05 -13.15 -8.62
N ALA A 273 13.68 -12.24 -7.72
CA ALA A 273 13.88 -12.44 -6.29
C ALA A 273 13.03 -13.61 -5.75
N PHE A 274 11.77 -13.73 -6.19
CA PHE A 274 10.88 -14.82 -5.76
C PHE A 274 11.33 -16.18 -6.31
N ALA A 275 11.69 -16.26 -7.58
CA ALA A 275 12.18 -17.51 -8.17
C ALA A 275 13.59 -17.89 -7.70
N SER A 276 14.30 -16.99 -7.02
CA SER A 276 15.61 -17.31 -6.42
C SER A 276 15.50 -18.05 -5.08
N ASP A 277 14.33 -18.09 -4.45
CA ASP A 277 14.10 -18.62 -3.11
C ASP A 277 12.84 -19.50 -3.10
N ASP A 278 12.95 -20.75 -2.64
CA ASP A 278 11.88 -21.74 -2.77
C ASP A 278 10.64 -21.40 -1.92
N ASP A 279 10.85 -20.79 -0.75
CA ASP A 279 9.75 -20.38 0.15
C ASP A 279 8.97 -19.22 -0.48
N LEU A 280 9.68 -18.26 -1.09
CA LEU A 280 9.05 -17.13 -1.80
C LEU A 280 8.40 -17.59 -3.10
N ALA A 281 8.99 -18.54 -3.81
CA ALA A 281 8.40 -19.12 -5.01
C ALA A 281 7.05 -19.78 -4.68
N GLN A 282 6.95 -20.48 -3.55
CA GLN A 282 5.68 -21.05 -3.09
C GLN A 282 4.68 -19.97 -2.65
N GLU A 283 5.14 -18.92 -1.97
CA GLU A 283 4.28 -17.83 -1.51
C GLU A 283 3.67 -17.04 -2.68
N PHE A 284 4.45 -16.79 -3.73
CA PHE A 284 4.08 -15.98 -4.89
C PHE A 284 3.84 -16.80 -6.17
N ALA A 285 3.54 -18.10 -6.04
CA ALA A 285 3.36 -19.02 -7.16
C ALA A 285 2.32 -18.52 -8.19
N GLU A 286 1.25 -17.84 -7.74
CA GLU A 286 0.23 -17.25 -8.62
C GLU A 286 0.84 -16.22 -9.60
N PHE A 287 1.83 -15.43 -9.16
CA PHE A 287 2.50 -14.43 -10.00
C PHE A 287 3.59 -15.04 -10.89
N LEU A 288 4.16 -16.19 -10.50
CA LEU A 288 5.14 -16.93 -11.29
C LEU A 288 4.48 -17.79 -12.38
N ALA A 289 3.29 -18.35 -12.09
CA ALA A 289 2.56 -19.22 -13.01
C ALA A 289 1.63 -18.44 -13.97
N GLY A 290 1.05 -17.32 -13.54
CA GLY A 290 -0.07 -16.65 -14.22
C GLY A 290 0.27 -15.50 -15.15
N GLY A 291 1.19 -15.63 -16.11
CA GLY A 291 1.17 -14.70 -17.26
C GLY A 291 2.42 -14.67 -18.13
N GLU A 292 2.31 -14.03 -19.29
CA GLU A 292 3.33 -13.83 -20.35
C GLU A 292 4.61 -13.12 -19.88
N GLY A 293 5.35 -13.75 -18.97
CA GLY A 293 6.51 -13.16 -18.28
C GLY A 293 6.77 -13.81 -16.92
N GLY A 294 5.91 -14.73 -16.50
CA GLY A 294 6.22 -15.70 -15.46
C GLY A 294 7.37 -16.57 -15.93
N LEU A 295 8.35 -16.77 -15.05
CA LEU A 295 9.36 -17.79 -15.27
C LEU A 295 8.64 -19.14 -15.29
N PRO A 296 8.66 -19.92 -16.38
CA PRO A 296 8.31 -21.34 -16.26
C PRO A 296 9.28 -21.88 -15.21
N LEU A 297 8.80 -22.33 -14.05
CA LEU A 297 9.66 -22.97 -13.04
C LEU A 297 10.36 -24.13 -13.76
N PRO A 298 11.63 -24.01 -14.18
CA PRO A 298 12.30 -25.09 -14.86
C PRO A 298 12.89 -25.90 -13.73
N SER A 299 12.10 -26.81 -13.14
CA SER A 299 12.57 -27.86 -12.24
C SER A 299 13.83 -27.46 -11.45
N LEU A 300 13.76 -26.36 -10.69
CA LEU A 300 14.87 -25.92 -9.86
C LEU A 300 14.90 -26.87 -8.68
N GLY A 301 15.52 -28.04 -8.86
CA GLY A 301 15.96 -28.93 -7.81
C GLY A 301 14.94 -29.34 -6.73
N LEU A 302 13.64 -29.12 -6.92
CA LEU A 302 12.60 -29.74 -6.11
C LEU A 302 12.64 -31.22 -6.44
N GLY A 303 13.50 -31.93 -5.70
CA GLY A 303 13.49 -33.37 -5.64
C GLY A 303 12.06 -33.80 -5.39
N ARG A 304 11.40 -34.26 -6.47
CA ARG A 304 10.20 -35.07 -6.37
C ARG A 304 10.59 -36.25 -5.49
N GLY A 305 10.20 -36.20 -4.22
CA GLY A 305 10.17 -37.38 -3.37
C GLY A 305 9.33 -38.42 -4.10
N GLY A 306 10.00 -39.38 -4.72
CA GLY A 306 9.38 -40.46 -5.46
C GLY A 306 8.56 -41.30 -4.49
N ILE A 307 7.25 -41.23 -4.62
CA ILE A 307 6.35 -42.24 -4.06
C ILE A 307 6.21 -43.29 -5.14
N PHE A 308 7.12 -44.26 -5.13
CA PHE A 308 7.04 -45.46 -5.94
C PHE A 308 5.93 -46.35 -5.36
N TRP A 309 4.74 -46.29 -5.94
CA TRP A 309 3.78 -47.38 -5.79
C TRP A 309 4.16 -48.44 -6.83
N GLY A 310 4.93 -49.42 -6.36
CA GLY A 310 5.19 -50.65 -7.11
C GLY A 310 3.91 -51.44 -7.24
N GLY A 311 3.52 -51.73 -8.47
CA GLY A 311 2.61 -52.82 -8.80
C GLY A 311 3.39 -54.13 -8.86
N GLY A 312 2.89 -55.13 -8.15
CA GLY A 312 3.28 -56.54 -8.18
C GLY A 312 2.15 -57.34 -7.56
#